data_AF-A0A816D8F3-F1
#
_entry.id   AF-A0A816D8F3-F1
#
_cell.length_a   1.000
_cell.length_b   1.000
_cell.length_c   1.000
_cell.angle_alpha   90.00
_cell.angle_beta   90.00
_cell.angle_gamma   90.00
#
_symmetry.space_group_name_H-M   'P 1'
#
loop_
_entity.id
_entity.type
_entity.pdbx_description
1 polymer ?
#
loop_
_entity_poly.entity_id
_entity_poly.type
_entity_poly.pdbx_seq_one_letter_code
_entity_poly.pdbx_strand_id
1 'polypeptide(L)'
;MMNPVFTNAAGMDKNVLQRYLALPQPDGKSMVTYVWIDGTGENLRAKTRTCDKEPKSPDDVSWWNFDGSSTGQAEGSNSEVYLKPIALFKDPFTLGQNKVVLCETYNFDMKPTVTNHRAKCIDAMLAAEDQHPIFGLEQEYTLMDRDGWPFGWPKGGYPQPQGPFYCGIGACLALGRDLVESHYKACLYAGVNIRGTNAEVMPAQWEYQVGPSEGIDAADQLWMSRYLLQRIAEEFGTQVSFHPKPIAGDWNGTGCHTNFSTLVMREPNGINAIHTAIERLKARHHTHIKIYGKDNERRLTGRHETAS
;
A
#
# COMPACT_ATOMS: atom_id res chain seq x y z
N MET A 1 7.96 20.30 17.93
CA MET A 1 9.08 19.59 18.57
C MET A 1 9.52 18.52 17.58
N MET A 2 10.81 18.47 17.20
CA MET A 2 11.33 17.33 16.43
C MET A 2 11.07 16.06 17.26
N ASN A 3 10.33 15.11 16.70
CA ASN A 3 10.23 13.78 17.31
C ASN A 3 11.67 13.27 17.49
N PRO A 4 12.07 12.80 18.69
CA PRO A 4 13.35 12.15 18.84
C PRO A 4 13.37 10.97 17.87
N VAL A 5 14.14 11.12 16.79
CA VAL A 5 14.28 10.11 15.75
C VAL A 5 14.80 8.87 16.45
N PHE A 6 14.01 7.80 16.51
CA PHE A 6 14.49 6.51 16.97
C PHE A 6 15.68 6.13 16.10
N THR A 7 16.89 6.24 16.65
CA THR A 7 18.13 6.18 15.88
C THR A 7 18.42 4.77 15.35
N ASN A 8 17.77 3.71 15.87
CA ASN A 8 18.37 2.38 15.78
C ASN A 8 17.49 1.16 15.41
N ALA A 9 16.45 1.29 14.59
CA ALA A 9 15.72 0.10 14.12
C ALA A 9 16.50 -0.77 13.10
N ALA A 10 17.47 -0.19 12.38
CA ALA A 10 18.29 -0.91 11.40
C ALA A 10 19.66 -1.33 11.96
N GLY A 11 20.05 -0.82 13.13
CA GLY A 11 21.35 -1.13 13.73
C GLY A 11 21.38 -2.39 14.59
N MET A 12 20.25 -3.10 14.72
CA MET A 12 20.26 -4.46 15.28
C MET A 12 20.83 -5.42 14.25
N ASP A 13 21.76 -6.29 14.67
CA ASP A 13 22.39 -7.27 13.79
C ASP A 13 21.35 -8.27 13.24
N LYS A 14 21.13 -8.19 11.92
CA LYS A 14 20.15 -9.03 11.22
C LYS A 14 20.56 -10.51 11.22
N ASN A 15 21.84 -10.84 11.37
CA ASN A 15 22.28 -12.23 11.51
C ASN A 15 21.81 -12.87 12.81
N VAL A 16 21.73 -12.07 13.89
CA VAL A 16 21.19 -12.55 15.17
C VAL A 16 19.71 -12.88 15.01
N LEU A 17 18.92 -12.03 14.35
CA LEU A 17 17.51 -12.32 14.06
C LEU A 17 17.37 -13.58 13.18
N GLN A 18 18.18 -13.70 12.12
CA GLN A 18 18.11 -14.83 11.19
C GLN A 18 18.35 -16.17 11.88
N ARG A 19 19.22 -16.22 12.90
CA ARG A 19 19.43 -17.43 13.72
C ARG A 19 18.13 -17.92 14.36
N TYR A 20 17.27 -17.03 14.83
CA TYR A 20 16.00 -17.40 15.47
C TYR A 20 14.91 -17.70 14.45
N LEU A 21 14.84 -16.95 13.34
CA LEU A 21 13.91 -17.24 12.23
C LEU A 21 14.20 -18.59 11.55
N ALA A 22 15.44 -19.09 11.62
CA ALA A 22 15.82 -20.39 11.10
C ALA A 22 15.47 -21.58 12.02
N LEU A 23 14.94 -21.33 13.22
CA LEU A 23 14.49 -22.43 14.09
C LEU A 23 13.35 -23.20 13.42
N PRO A 24 13.33 -24.54 13.53
CA PRO A 24 12.23 -25.32 12.99
C PRO A 24 10.93 -24.92 13.70
N GLN A 25 9.95 -24.51 12.91
CA GLN A 25 8.62 -24.19 13.41
C GLN A 25 7.86 -25.49 13.70
N PRO A 26 7.20 -25.64 14.86
CA PRO A 26 6.43 -26.84 15.16
C PRO A 26 5.34 -27.12 14.13
N ASP A 27 5.19 -28.39 13.77
CA ASP A 27 4.11 -28.84 12.89
C ASP A 27 2.74 -28.42 13.42
N GLY A 28 1.87 -27.99 12.51
CA GLY A 28 0.51 -27.57 12.85
C GLY A 28 0.41 -26.22 13.58
N LYS A 29 1.50 -25.48 13.83
CA LYS A 29 1.42 -24.11 14.41
C LYS A 29 1.76 -23.07 13.38
N SER A 30 0.83 -22.18 13.00
CA SER A 30 1.14 -21.06 12.09
C SER A 30 1.11 -19.72 12.83
N MET A 31 1.96 -18.78 12.41
CA MET A 31 1.85 -17.37 12.76
C MET A 31 0.99 -16.67 11.70
N VAL A 32 -0.04 -15.96 12.15
CA VAL A 32 -0.94 -15.20 11.28
C VAL A 32 -0.91 -13.74 11.70
N THR A 33 -0.36 -12.90 10.84
CA THR A 33 -0.25 -11.45 11.05
C THR A 33 -1.47 -10.75 10.47
N TYR A 34 -2.28 -10.14 11.33
CA TYR A 34 -3.46 -9.35 10.97
C TYR A 34 -3.03 -7.95 10.63
N VAL A 35 -3.46 -7.45 9.48
CA VAL A 35 -3.15 -6.11 8.97
C VAL A 35 -4.45 -5.35 8.77
N TRP A 36 -4.53 -4.10 9.22
CA TRP A 36 -5.70 -3.24 9.05
C TRP A 36 -5.32 -1.76 8.90
N ILE A 37 -6.29 -0.96 8.45
CA ILE A 37 -6.17 0.49 8.30
C ILE A 37 -6.72 1.17 9.57
N ASP A 38 -5.99 2.13 10.12
CA ASP A 38 -6.38 2.80 11.36
C ASP A 38 -7.38 3.95 11.16
N GLY A 39 -7.65 4.71 12.23
CA GLY A 39 -8.60 5.83 12.24
C GLY A 39 -8.18 7.03 11.39
N THR A 40 -6.93 7.07 10.91
CA THR A 40 -6.51 8.08 9.92
C THR A 40 -7.03 7.77 8.52
N GLY A 41 -7.35 6.49 8.23
CA GLY A 41 -7.68 6.03 6.88
C GLY A 41 -6.47 5.86 5.95
N GLU A 42 -5.27 6.17 6.43
CA GLU A 42 -4.03 6.18 5.62
C GLU A 42 -2.99 5.18 6.16
N ASN A 43 -2.87 5.05 7.49
CA ASN A 43 -1.84 4.24 8.12
C ASN A 43 -2.28 2.79 8.33
N LEU A 44 -1.33 1.88 8.10
CA LEU A 44 -1.49 0.46 8.36
C LEU A 44 -0.99 0.10 9.76
N ARG A 45 -1.66 -0.87 10.38
CA ARG A 45 -1.31 -1.47 11.67
C ARG A 45 -1.28 -2.98 11.53
N ALA A 46 -0.47 -3.63 12.36
CA ALA A 46 -0.41 -5.09 12.34
C ALA A 46 -0.14 -5.71 13.72
N LYS A 47 -0.61 -6.94 13.90
CA LYS A 47 -0.24 -7.81 15.04
C LYS A 47 -0.42 -9.28 14.69
N THR A 48 0.26 -10.16 15.40
CA THR A 48 0.35 -11.58 15.05
C THR A 48 -0.26 -12.47 16.13
N ARG A 49 -1.01 -13.49 15.72
CA ARG A 49 -1.43 -14.60 16.60
C ARG A 49 -0.84 -15.93 16.13
N THR A 50 -0.78 -16.88 17.05
CA THR A 50 -0.57 -18.28 16.72
C THR A 50 -1.90 -18.95 16.42
N CYS A 51 -1.94 -19.77 15.37
CA CYS A 51 -3.05 -20.63 14.97
C CYS A 51 -2.62 -22.11 15.01
N ASP A 52 -3.57 -23.00 15.30
CA ASP A 52 -3.35 -24.45 15.45
C ASP A 52 -3.43 -25.25 14.13
N LYS A 53 -3.42 -24.53 13.00
CA LYS A 53 -3.27 -25.08 11.65
C LYS A 53 -2.78 -23.99 10.71
N GLU A 54 -2.30 -24.37 9.52
CA GLU A 54 -2.09 -23.42 8.44
C GLU A 54 -3.46 -23.03 7.83
N PRO A 55 -3.88 -21.75 7.89
CA PRO A 55 -5.12 -21.34 7.23
C PRO A 55 -4.94 -21.32 5.71
N LYS A 56 -5.98 -21.76 4.99
CA LYS A 56 -5.98 -21.84 3.52
C LYS A 56 -6.86 -20.75 2.89
N SER A 57 -7.83 -20.24 3.63
CA SER A 57 -8.64 -19.08 3.25
C SER A 57 -8.79 -18.08 4.41
N PRO A 58 -9.26 -16.85 4.16
CA PRO A 58 -9.61 -15.91 5.23
C PRO A 58 -10.62 -16.49 6.25
N ASP A 59 -11.54 -17.36 5.82
CA ASP A 59 -12.55 -17.98 6.69
C ASP A 59 -11.96 -18.99 7.69
N ASP A 60 -10.77 -19.54 7.41
CA ASP A 60 -10.03 -20.37 8.37
C ASP A 60 -9.45 -19.55 9.54
N VAL A 61 -9.44 -18.23 9.41
CA VAL A 61 -8.84 -17.30 10.37
C VAL A 61 -9.94 -16.72 11.24
N SER A 62 -9.85 -16.93 12.56
CA SER A 62 -10.84 -16.38 13.48
C SER A 62 -10.81 -14.86 13.48
N TRP A 63 -11.96 -14.23 13.75
CA TRP A 63 -11.98 -12.81 14.07
C TRP A 63 -11.08 -12.52 15.26
N TRP A 64 -10.65 -11.27 15.36
CA TRP A 64 -9.91 -10.78 16.51
C TRP A 64 -10.38 -9.37 16.86
N ASN A 65 -9.75 -8.75 17.84
CA ASN A 65 -10.05 -7.40 18.28
C ASN A 65 -8.74 -6.65 18.57
N PHE A 66 -8.78 -5.35 18.69
CA PHE A 66 -7.65 -4.52 19.15
C PHE A 66 -8.17 -3.31 19.92
N ASP A 67 -7.24 -2.57 20.53
CA ASP A 67 -7.53 -1.31 21.18
C ASP A 67 -7.69 -0.18 20.15
N GLY A 68 -8.95 0.13 19.82
CA GLY A 68 -9.36 1.20 18.94
C GLY A 68 -9.01 2.60 19.46
N SER A 69 -8.84 2.79 20.77
CA SER A 69 -8.49 4.09 21.33
C SER A 69 -7.05 4.51 20.96
N SER A 70 -6.15 3.53 20.87
CA SER A 70 -4.75 3.70 20.45
C SER A 70 -4.57 3.94 18.94
N THR A 71 -5.66 3.91 18.17
CA THR A 71 -5.67 3.99 16.71
C THR A 71 -6.68 5.00 16.17
N GLY A 72 -7.34 5.76 17.05
CA GLY A 72 -8.33 6.77 16.67
C GLY A 72 -9.64 6.18 16.12
N GLN A 73 -9.97 4.94 16.47
CA GLN A 73 -11.15 4.22 15.98
C GLN A 73 -12.22 4.00 17.05
N ALA A 74 -11.89 4.21 18.33
CA ALA A 74 -12.82 4.09 19.44
C ALA A 74 -12.44 5.04 20.59
N GLU A 75 -13.33 5.21 21.56
CA GLU A 75 -13.05 5.96 22.79
C GLU A 75 -12.50 5.04 23.88
N GLY A 76 -11.73 5.58 24.84
CA GLY A 76 -11.11 4.77 25.89
C GLY A 76 -12.09 4.04 26.82
N SER A 77 -13.32 4.53 26.97
CA SER A 77 -14.37 3.90 27.79
C SER A 77 -15.00 2.67 27.14
N ASN A 78 -14.88 2.52 25.82
CA ASN A 78 -15.31 1.36 25.05
C ASN A 78 -14.41 1.22 23.82
N SER A 79 -13.23 0.63 24.02
CA SER A 79 -12.15 0.70 23.04
C SER A 79 -12.08 -0.48 22.09
N GLU A 80 -12.94 -1.49 22.22
CA GLU A 80 -12.85 -2.69 21.38
C GLU A 80 -13.28 -2.42 19.93
N VAL A 81 -12.38 -2.70 19.01
CA VAL A 81 -12.66 -2.74 17.56
C VAL A 81 -12.30 -4.12 17.04
N TYR A 82 -13.21 -4.70 16.26
CA TYR A 82 -13.09 -6.05 15.72
C TYR A 82 -12.39 -6.06 14.36
N LEU A 83 -11.61 -7.12 14.14
CA LEU A 83 -10.90 -7.42 12.90
C LEU A 83 -11.57 -8.63 12.23
N LYS A 84 -12.12 -8.40 11.05
CA LYS A 84 -12.68 -9.43 10.18
C LYS A 84 -11.67 -9.76 9.07
N PRO A 85 -11.11 -10.97 9.04
CA PRO A 85 -10.28 -11.45 7.93
C PRO A 85 -11.00 -11.38 6.58
N ILE A 86 -10.31 -10.89 5.54
CA ILE A 86 -10.90 -10.73 4.20
C ILE A 86 -10.02 -11.23 3.05
N ALA A 87 -8.70 -11.19 3.19
CA ALA A 87 -7.76 -11.59 2.14
C ALA A 87 -6.50 -12.16 2.79
N LEU A 88 -6.08 -13.34 2.36
CA LEU A 88 -5.00 -14.11 2.97
C LEU A 88 -3.83 -14.24 2.00
N PHE A 89 -2.63 -13.94 2.48
CA PHE A 89 -1.38 -13.94 1.70
C PHE A 89 -0.32 -14.76 2.41
N LYS A 90 0.68 -15.25 1.67
CA LYS A 90 1.87 -15.85 2.28
C LYS A 90 2.70 -14.75 2.95
N ASP A 91 3.32 -15.06 4.08
CA ASP A 91 4.18 -14.11 4.79
C ASP A 91 5.63 -14.20 4.29
N PRO A 92 6.16 -13.19 3.56
CA PRO A 92 7.53 -13.20 3.05
C PRO A 92 8.59 -12.98 4.15
N PHE A 93 8.20 -12.55 5.35
CA PHE A 93 9.11 -12.25 6.46
C PHE A 93 9.34 -13.46 7.35
N THR A 94 8.29 -14.27 7.57
CA THR A 94 8.36 -15.44 8.45
C THR A 94 8.30 -16.77 7.70
N LEU A 95 7.96 -16.75 6.41
CA LEU A 95 7.99 -17.89 5.48
C LEU A 95 7.18 -19.11 5.94
N GLY A 96 7.31 -20.22 5.21
CA GLY A 96 6.71 -21.51 5.56
C GLY A 96 5.19 -21.47 5.59
N GLN A 97 4.60 -21.96 6.68
CA GLN A 97 3.15 -22.05 6.88
C GLN A 97 2.53 -20.77 7.46
N ASN A 98 3.31 -19.70 7.60
CA ASN A 98 2.85 -18.43 8.15
C ASN A 98 2.13 -17.58 7.10
N LYS A 99 1.22 -16.73 7.57
CA LYS A 99 0.36 -15.91 6.70
C LYS A 99 0.28 -14.48 7.18
N VAL A 100 -0.02 -13.59 6.23
CA VAL A 100 -0.50 -12.24 6.51
C VAL A 100 -1.94 -12.16 6.04
N VAL A 101 -2.82 -11.58 6.85
CA VAL A 101 -4.24 -11.46 6.56
C VAL A 101 -4.68 -10.00 6.64
N LEU A 102 -5.20 -9.48 5.53
CA LEU A 102 -5.84 -8.16 5.53
C LEU A 102 -7.20 -8.28 6.22
N CYS A 103 -7.57 -7.26 6.99
CA CYS A 103 -8.79 -7.23 7.78
C CYS A 103 -9.61 -5.96 7.55
N GLU A 104 -10.93 -6.13 7.56
CA GLU A 104 -11.88 -5.04 7.81
C GLU A 104 -12.00 -4.75 9.31
N THR A 105 -12.40 -3.53 9.63
CA THR A 105 -12.61 -3.06 11.00
C THR A 105 -14.08 -2.78 11.29
N TYR A 106 -14.54 -3.25 12.45
CA TYR A 106 -15.93 -3.13 12.93
C TYR A 106 -15.98 -2.62 14.36
N ASN A 107 -16.92 -1.73 14.67
CA ASN A 107 -17.17 -1.22 16.01
C ASN A 107 -17.78 -2.30 16.92
N PHE A 108 -17.92 -1.99 18.21
CA PHE A 108 -18.57 -2.85 19.20
C PHE A 108 -20.01 -3.27 18.85
N ASP A 109 -20.73 -2.48 18.05
CA ASP A 109 -22.09 -2.76 17.57
C ASP A 109 -22.12 -3.52 16.23
N MET A 110 -20.97 -4.05 15.81
CA MET A 110 -20.76 -4.79 14.56
C MET A 110 -21.09 -4.00 13.29
N LYS A 111 -21.08 -2.66 13.36
CA LYS A 111 -21.09 -1.80 12.18
C LYS A 111 -19.66 -1.52 11.70
N PRO A 112 -19.42 -1.38 10.39
CA PRO A 112 -18.13 -0.94 9.87
C PRO A 112 -17.66 0.36 10.55
N THR A 113 -16.36 0.45 10.87
CA THR A 113 -15.78 1.73 11.35
C THR A 113 -15.89 2.81 10.27
N VAL A 114 -15.75 4.09 10.66
CA VAL A 114 -15.82 5.22 9.70
C VAL A 114 -14.79 5.10 8.57
N THR A 115 -13.59 4.57 8.87
CA THR A 115 -12.50 4.36 7.91
C THR A 115 -12.57 3.02 7.17
N ASN A 116 -13.58 2.17 7.44
CA ASN A 116 -13.80 0.94 6.68
C ASN A 116 -14.49 1.28 5.33
N HIS A 117 -13.70 1.78 4.39
CA HIS A 117 -14.16 2.10 3.04
C HIS A 117 -14.38 0.85 2.18
N ARG A 118 -13.78 -0.29 2.56
CA ARG A 118 -13.94 -1.55 1.86
C ARG A 118 -15.39 -2.04 1.86
N ALA A 119 -16.09 -1.90 2.98
CA ALA A 119 -17.50 -2.28 3.11
C ALA A 119 -18.40 -1.63 2.04
N LYS A 120 -18.18 -0.34 1.73
CA LYS A 120 -18.93 0.34 0.65
C LYS A 120 -18.41 -0.02 -0.75
N CYS A 121 -17.12 -0.30 -0.86
CA CYS A 121 -16.49 -0.67 -2.12
C CYS A 121 -17.01 -2.03 -2.61
N ILE A 122 -17.10 -3.03 -1.73
CA ILE A 122 -17.60 -4.36 -2.11
C ILE A 122 -19.04 -4.30 -2.59
N ASP A 123 -19.91 -3.51 -1.95
CA ASP A 123 -21.29 -3.31 -2.41
C ASP A 123 -21.35 -2.75 -3.84
N ALA A 124 -20.48 -1.78 -4.15
CA ALA A 124 -20.39 -1.21 -5.50
C ALA A 124 -19.83 -2.19 -6.53
N MET A 125 -18.87 -3.04 -6.15
CA MET A 125 -18.32 -4.07 -7.03
C MET A 125 -19.32 -5.19 -7.30
N LEU A 126 -20.08 -5.62 -6.30
CA LEU A 126 -21.17 -6.60 -6.46
C LEU A 126 -22.30 -6.04 -7.35
N ALA A 127 -22.66 -4.77 -7.18
CA ALA A 127 -23.65 -4.11 -8.03
C ALA A 127 -23.23 -3.97 -9.51
N ALA A 128 -21.93 -4.14 -9.81
CA ALA A 128 -21.37 -4.06 -11.15
C ALA A 128 -20.68 -5.37 -11.57
N GLU A 129 -20.98 -6.49 -10.91
CA GLU A 129 -20.31 -7.78 -11.13
C GLU A 129 -20.44 -8.26 -12.58
N ASP A 130 -21.61 -8.06 -13.19
CA ASP A 130 -21.91 -8.40 -14.59
C ASP A 130 -21.03 -7.63 -15.60
N GLN A 131 -20.46 -6.50 -15.18
CA GLN A 131 -19.58 -5.69 -16.01
C GLN A 131 -18.12 -6.16 -15.98
N HIS A 132 -17.74 -7.09 -15.10
CA HIS A 132 -16.38 -7.56 -14.88
C HIS A 132 -15.35 -6.41 -14.84
N PRO A 133 -15.47 -5.49 -13.84
CA PRO A 133 -14.60 -4.33 -13.72
C PRO A 133 -13.19 -4.75 -13.31
N ILE A 134 -12.21 -4.39 -14.14
CA ILE A 134 -10.79 -4.68 -13.90
C ILE A 134 -10.03 -3.38 -13.67
N PHE A 135 -9.16 -3.39 -12.66
CA PHE A 135 -8.31 -2.27 -12.28
C PHE A 135 -6.82 -2.63 -12.37
N GLY A 136 -6.00 -1.67 -12.80
CA GLY A 136 -4.55 -1.68 -12.69
C GLY A 136 -4.08 -0.40 -12.01
N LEU A 137 -3.32 -0.52 -10.92
CA LEU A 137 -2.97 0.56 -10.03
C LEU A 137 -1.46 0.78 -10.04
N GLU A 138 -1.03 1.97 -10.43
CA GLU A 138 0.37 2.40 -10.51
C GLU A 138 0.71 3.19 -9.24
N GLN A 139 1.27 2.52 -8.22
CA GLN A 139 1.59 3.16 -6.96
C GLN A 139 2.98 3.80 -7.02
N GLU A 140 3.01 5.13 -7.08
CA GLU A 140 4.24 5.89 -6.88
C GLU A 140 4.48 6.17 -5.39
N TYR A 141 5.74 6.26 -5.00
CA TYR A 141 6.14 6.60 -3.64
C TYR A 141 7.54 7.21 -3.63
N THR A 142 7.88 7.89 -2.53
CA THR A 142 9.23 8.41 -2.33
C THR A 142 9.86 7.76 -1.10
N LEU A 143 11.10 7.29 -1.26
CA LEU A 143 11.92 6.83 -0.15
C LEU A 143 12.46 8.03 0.61
N MET A 144 12.27 8.02 1.93
CA MET A 144 12.72 9.07 2.83
C MET A 144 13.70 8.49 3.85
N ASP A 145 14.70 9.28 4.22
CA ASP A 145 15.46 9.08 5.44
C ASP A 145 14.57 9.29 6.68
N ARG A 146 15.06 8.86 7.84
CA ARG A 146 14.29 8.92 9.09
C ARG A 146 14.01 10.32 9.59
N ASP A 147 14.80 11.29 9.14
CA ASP A 147 14.61 12.72 9.41
C ASP A 147 13.53 13.35 8.51
N GLY A 148 12.93 12.57 7.61
CA GLY A 148 11.92 13.05 6.66
C GLY A 148 12.52 13.76 5.44
N TRP A 149 13.83 13.67 5.21
CA TRP A 149 14.47 14.12 3.98
C TRP A 149 14.50 13.00 2.93
N PRO A 150 14.42 13.26 1.62
CA PRO A 150 14.47 12.17 0.63
C PRO A 150 15.76 11.36 0.73
N PHE A 151 15.63 10.04 0.58
CA PHE A 151 16.73 9.10 0.77
C PHE A 151 17.88 9.38 -0.22
N GLY A 152 19.11 9.46 0.29
CA GLY A 152 20.31 9.68 -0.50
C GLY A 152 20.48 11.10 -1.06
N TRP A 153 19.58 12.03 -0.74
CA TRP A 153 19.77 13.44 -1.11
C TRP A 153 20.82 14.12 -0.23
N PRO A 154 21.55 15.13 -0.74
CA PRO A 154 22.45 15.93 0.07
C PRO A 154 21.71 16.56 1.26
N LYS A 155 22.25 16.39 2.47
CA LYS A 155 21.63 16.98 3.67
C LYS A 155 21.69 18.51 3.59
N GLY A 156 20.53 19.16 3.68
CA GLY A 156 20.39 20.62 3.54
C GLY A 156 20.54 21.13 2.10
N GLY A 157 20.51 20.27 1.09
CA GLY A 157 20.65 20.64 -0.31
C GLY A 157 19.87 19.75 -1.26
N TYR A 158 20.01 20.03 -2.55
CA TYR A 158 19.30 19.32 -3.62
C TYR A 158 20.29 18.55 -4.51
N PRO A 159 19.88 17.41 -5.09
CA PRO A 159 20.65 16.74 -6.14
C PRO A 159 20.61 17.55 -7.44
N GLN A 160 21.25 17.04 -8.49
CA GLN A 160 21.14 17.60 -9.84
C GLN A 160 19.67 17.64 -10.32
N PRO A 161 19.31 18.53 -11.26
CA PRO A 161 17.96 18.63 -11.79
C PRO A 161 17.42 17.31 -12.35
N GLN A 162 16.09 17.17 -12.35
CA GLN A 162 15.40 16.00 -12.88
C GLN A 162 15.72 15.77 -14.37
N GLY A 163 15.68 14.50 -14.80
CA GLY A 163 16.03 14.11 -16.16
C GLY A 163 16.68 12.72 -16.22
N PRO A 164 17.86 12.51 -15.60
CA PRO A 164 18.59 11.25 -15.72
C PRO A 164 18.08 10.12 -14.78
N PHE A 165 17.13 10.41 -13.89
CA PHE A 165 16.69 9.48 -12.84
C PHE A 165 15.64 8.48 -13.31
N TYR A 166 14.71 8.91 -14.16
CA TYR A 166 13.63 8.06 -14.69
C TYR A 166 14.24 6.85 -15.42
N CYS A 167 13.91 5.64 -14.94
CA CYS A 167 14.49 4.38 -15.41
C CYS A 167 16.04 4.35 -15.45
N GLY A 168 16.70 5.18 -14.65
CA GLY A 168 18.15 5.33 -14.63
C GLY A 168 18.87 4.13 -14.01
N ILE A 169 20.11 3.89 -14.45
CA ILE A 169 20.99 2.84 -13.92
C ILE A 169 22.32 3.48 -13.49
N GLY A 170 22.70 3.26 -12.23
CA GLY A 170 23.96 3.75 -11.66
C GLY A 170 23.79 4.23 -10.23
N ALA A 171 24.86 4.19 -9.45
CA ALA A 171 24.85 4.51 -8.01
C ALA A 171 24.36 5.94 -7.71
N CYS A 172 24.57 6.88 -8.65
CA CYS A 172 24.14 8.28 -8.52
C CYS A 172 22.75 8.57 -9.11
N LEU A 173 22.08 7.55 -9.68
CA LEU A 173 20.80 7.72 -10.37
C LEU A 173 19.68 6.89 -9.71
N ALA A 174 19.97 5.65 -9.33
CA ALA A 174 18.99 4.70 -8.79
C ALA A 174 19.15 4.50 -7.29
N LEU A 175 18.61 5.43 -6.50
CA LEU A 175 18.73 5.43 -5.04
C LEU A 175 17.71 4.47 -4.41
N GLY A 176 18.18 3.47 -3.66
CA GLY A 176 17.31 2.56 -2.89
C GLY A 176 16.81 1.33 -3.66
N ARG A 177 17.44 0.96 -4.79
CA ARG A 177 17.04 -0.20 -5.61
C ARG A 177 16.94 -1.51 -4.82
N ASP A 178 17.82 -1.76 -3.86
CA ASP A 178 17.80 -2.99 -3.05
C ASP A 178 16.47 -3.21 -2.33
N LEU A 179 15.85 -2.12 -1.85
CA LEU A 179 14.53 -2.15 -1.22
C LEU A 179 13.44 -2.48 -2.25
N VAL A 180 13.51 -1.87 -3.43
CA VAL A 180 12.54 -2.06 -4.54
C VAL A 180 12.57 -3.52 -5.03
N GLU A 181 13.76 -4.08 -5.26
CA GLU A 181 13.92 -5.48 -5.69
C GLU A 181 13.43 -6.46 -4.61
N SER A 182 13.71 -6.15 -3.34
CA SER A 182 13.21 -6.92 -2.21
C SER A 182 11.68 -6.90 -2.13
N HIS A 183 11.07 -5.72 -2.30
CA HIS A 183 9.62 -5.54 -2.32
C HIS A 183 8.97 -6.29 -3.47
N TYR A 184 9.51 -6.18 -4.68
CA TYR A 184 8.97 -6.89 -5.83
C TYR A 184 8.96 -8.40 -5.57
N LYS A 185 10.10 -8.96 -5.13
CA LYS A 185 10.20 -10.40 -4.83
C LYS A 185 9.27 -10.82 -3.68
N ALA A 186 9.12 -9.99 -2.66
CA ALA A 186 8.22 -10.26 -1.54
C ALA A 186 6.75 -10.26 -1.97
N CYS A 187 6.33 -9.33 -2.83
CA CYS A 187 4.99 -9.30 -3.43
C CYS A 187 4.71 -10.57 -4.25
N LEU A 188 5.65 -10.97 -5.11
CA LEU A 188 5.54 -12.22 -5.89
C LEU A 188 5.41 -13.44 -4.97
N TYR A 189 6.21 -13.53 -3.91
CA TYR A 189 6.13 -14.62 -2.93
C TYR A 189 4.78 -14.64 -2.20
N ALA A 190 4.32 -13.47 -1.75
CA ALA A 190 3.07 -13.31 -1.01
C ALA A 190 1.83 -13.69 -1.83
N GLY A 191 1.94 -13.63 -3.17
CA GLY A 191 0.84 -13.84 -4.11
C GLY A 191 0.14 -12.54 -4.53
N VAL A 192 0.77 -11.38 -4.29
CA VAL A 192 0.30 -10.11 -4.85
C VAL A 192 0.56 -10.12 -6.36
N ASN A 193 -0.45 -9.72 -7.12
CA ASN A 193 -0.49 -9.55 -8.57
C ASN A 193 0.28 -8.29 -9.01
N ILE A 194 1.55 -8.22 -8.59
CA ILE A 194 2.49 -7.16 -9.00
C ILE A 194 2.95 -7.41 -10.44
N ARG A 195 3.02 -6.36 -11.26
CA ARG A 195 3.31 -6.47 -12.70
C ARG A 195 4.59 -5.83 -13.16
N GLY A 196 5.09 -4.86 -12.42
CA GLY A 196 6.31 -4.17 -12.79
C GLY A 196 6.70 -3.17 -11.72
N THR A 197 7.87 -2.59 -11.95
CA THR A 197 8.46 -1.53 -11.16
C THR A 197 9.34 -0.67 -12.05
N ASN A 198 9.42 0.62 -11.77
CA ASN A 198 10.36 1.53 -12.42
C ASN A 198 10.86 2.59 -11.44
N ALA A 199 12.04 3.13 -11.71
CA ALA A 199 12.51 4.34 -11.05
C ALA A 199 11.79 5.54 -11.67
N GLU A 200 11.30 6.43 -10.82
CA GLU A 200 10.52 7.58 -11.26
C GLU A 200 11.38 8.83 -11.51
N VAL A 201 10.74 9.89 -11.98
CA VAL A 201 11.42 11.13 -12.41
C VAL A 201 12.18 11.83 -11.26
N MET A 202 11.62 11.87 -10.05
CA MET A 202 12.30 12.46 -8.90
C MET A 202 13.31 11.44 -8.31
N PRO A 203 14.54 11.86 -7.96
CA PRO A 203 15.50 10.97 -7.31
C PRO A 203 14.93 10.41 -5.99
N ALA A 204 15.10 9.11 -5.77
CA ALA A 204 14.50 8.34 -4.67
C ALA A 204 12.97 8.14 -4.76
N GLN A 205 12.33 8.56 -5.86
CA GLN A 205 10.97 8.18 -6.21
C GLN A 205 10.96 6.89 -7.03
N TRP A 206 9.97 6.06 -6.76
CA TRP A 206 9.80 4.76 -7.41
C TRP A 206 8.32 4.49 -7.63
N GLU A 207 8.04 3.58 -8.56
CA GLU A 207 6.70 3.08 -8.83
C GLU A 207 6.68 1.55 -8.83
N TYR A 208 5.55 0.99 -8.42
CA TYR A 208 5.20 -0.40 -8.71
C TYR A 208 3.74 -0.51 -9.17
N GLN A 209 3.45 -1.48 -10.03
CA GLN A 209 2.11 -1.67 -10.59
C GLN A 209 1.45 -2.93 -10.04
N VAL A 210 0.18 -2.84 -9.61
CA VAL A 210 -0.65 -3.97 -9.14
C VAL A 210 -1.87 -4.12 -10.03
N GLY A 211 -2.19 -5.35 -10.44
CA GLY A 211 -3.32 -5.66 -11.32
C GLY A 211 -2.85 -6.38 -12.58
N PRO A 212 -3.63 -6.45 -13.68
CA PRO A 212 -5.07 -6.26 -13.68
C PRO A 212 -5.74 -7.19 -12.65
N SER A 213 -6.54 -6.64 -11.75
CA SER A 213 -7.32 -7.39 -10.75
C SER A 213 -8.79 -6.97 -10.83
N GLU A 214 -9.70 -7.92 -10.63
CA GLU A 214 -11.14 -7.69 -10.76
C GLU A 214 -11.75 -7.20 -9.45
N GLY A 215 -12.60 -6.18 -9.54
CA GLY A 215 -13.41 -5.70 -8.43
C GLY A 215 -12.63 -5.38 -7.16
N ILE A 216 -13.07 -5.95 -6.03
CA ILE A 216 -12.55 -5.65 -4.69
C ILE A 216 -11.09 -6.07 -4.49
N ASP A 217 -10.67 -7.08 -5.25
CA ASP A 217 -9.34 -7.69 -5.12
C ASP A 217 -8.23 -6.69 -5.46
N ALA A 218 -8.47 -5.76 -6.39
CA ALA A 218 -7.51 -4.70 -6.71
C ALA A 218 -7.15 -3.85 -5.48
N ALA A 219 -8.13 -3.50 -4.66
CA ALA A 219 -7.91 -2.69 -3.45
C ALA A 219 -7.22 -3.51 -2.35
N ASP A 220 -7.65 -4.76 -2.14
CA ASP A 220 -7.08 -5.65 -1.12
C ASP A 220 -5.59 -5.92 -1.40
N GLN A 221 -5.25 -6.18 -2.66
CA GLN A 221 -3.88 -6.39 -3.10
C GLN A 221 -3.01 -5.13 -3.01
N LEU A 222 -3.55 -3.95 -3.36
CA LEU A 222 -2.81 -2.69 -3.22
C LEU A 222 -2.48 -2.42 -1.75
N TRP A 223 -3.44 -2.56 -0.83
CA TRP A 223 -3.18 -2.35 0.60
C TRP A 223 -2.17 -3.34 1.16
N MET A 224 -2.25 -4.62 0.77
CA MET A 224 -1.24 -5.60 1.16
C MET A 224 0.15 -5.26 0.60
N SER A 225 0.23 -4.83 -0.66
CA SER A 225 1.50 -4.42 -1.26
C SER A 225 2.14 -3.23 -0.54
N ARG A 226 1.34 -2.27 -0.05
CA ARG A 226 1.80 -1.13 0.75
C ARG A 226 2.32 -1.57 2.12
N TYR A 227 1.64 -2.51 2.77
CA TYR A 227 2.11 -3.12 4.01
C TYR A 227 3.49 -3.76 3.83
N LEU A 228 3.65 -4.57 2.78
CA LEU A 228 4.93 -5.21 2.48
C LEU A 228 6.03 -4.18 2.22
N LEU A 229 5.73 -3.12 1.45
CA LEU A 229 6.68 -2.05 1.15
C LEU A 229 7.17 -1.35 2.42
N GLN A 230 6.24 -0.97 3.30
CA GLN A 230 6.58 -0.28 4.56
C GLN A 230 7.38 -1.20 5.50
N ARG A 231 6.99 -2.47 5.62
CA ARG A 231 7.72 -3.46 6.45
C ARG A 231 9.13 -3.74 5.95
N ILE A 232 9.34 -3.74 4.64
CA ILE A 232 10.68 -3.87 4.05
C ILE A 232 11.49 -2.59 4.28
N ALA A 233 10.88 -1.41 4.11
CA ALA A 233 11.53 -0.14 4.41
C ALA A 233 12.02 -0.06 5.87
N GLU A 234 11.25 -0.58 6.82
CA GLU A 234 11.67 -0.72 8.22
C GLU A 234 12.97 -1.52 8.38
N GLU A 235 13.16 -2.59 7.60
CA GLU A 235 14.37 -3.43 7.64
C GLU A 235 15.61 -2.70 7.10
N PHE A 236 15.43 -1.90 6.05
CA PHE A 236 16.46 -1.03 5.48
C PHE A 236 16.65 0.28 6.27
N GLY A 237 15.78 0.55 7.25
CA GLY A 237 15.85 1.74 8.07
C GLY A 237 15.43 3.03 7.37
N THR A 238 14.70 2.93 6.27
CA THR A 238 14.12 4.04 5.51
C THR A 238 12.63 4.20 5.85
N GLN A 239 12.03 5.29 5.37
CA GLN A 239 10.59 5.52 5.42
C GLN A 239 10.04 5.58 3.99
N VAL A 240 8.74 5.31 3.86
CA VAL A 240 8.00 5.40 2.60
C VAL A 240 6.98 6.50 2.73
N SER A 241 7.02 7.47 1.81
CA SER A 241 6.02 8.53 1.71
C SER A 241 5.13 8.29 0.49
N PHE A 242 3.82 8.27 0.72
CA PHE A 242 2.79 8.33 -0.33
C PHE A 242 2.21 9.75 -0.50
N HIS A 243 2.82 10.76 0.17
CA HIS A 243 2.32 12.13 0.13
C HIS A 243 2.47 12.70 -1.29
N PRO A 244 1.40 13.25 -1.91
CA PRO A 244 1.35 13.56 -3.35
C PRO A 244 2.39 14.59 -3.83
N LYS A 245 2.92 15.40 -2.92
CA LYS A 245 4.01 16.36 -3.21
C LYS A 245 5.02 16.37 -2.06
N PRO A 246 5.94 15.39 -1.99
CA PRO A 246 6.81 15.20 -0.82
C PRO A 246 7.82 16.35 -0.68
N ILE A 247 8.29 16.91 -1.80
CA ILE A 247 9.18 18.06 -1.85
C ILE A 247 8.53 19.17 -2.69
N ALA A 248 8.53 20.38 -2.15
CA ALA A 248 8.01 21.57 -2.85
C ALA A 248 8.97 22.03 -3.96
N GLY A 249 8.44 22.80 -4.92
CA GLY A 249 9.21 23.33 -6.04
C GLY A 249 9.21 22.41 -7.26
N ASP A 250 10.32 22.45 -8.00
CA ASP A 250 10.50 21.86 -9.34
C ASP A 250 10.87 20.37 -9.27
N TRP A 251 10.11 19.61 -8.48
CA TRP A 251 10.26 18.16 -8.31
C TRP A 251 8.92 17.49 -8.61
N ASN A 252 8.93 16.31 -9.21
CA ASN A 252 7.69 15.59 -9.50
C ASN A 252 6.92 15.26 -8.21
N GLY A 253 5.59 15.14 -8.35
CA GLY A 253 4.75 14.62 -7.27
C GLY A 253 4.56 13.12 -7.39
N THR A 254 3.91 12.50 -6.41
CA THR A 254 3.60 11.05 -6.41
C THR A 254 2.13 10.80 -6.74
N GLY A 255 1.89 10.00 -7.78
CA GLY A 255 0.57 9.57 -8.22
C GLY A 255 0.11 8.21 -7.68
N CYS A 256 -1.13 7.87 -8.03
CA CYS A 256 -1.64 6.50 -8.00
C CYS A 256 -2.52 6.29 -9.23
N HIS A 257 -1.93 6.26 -10.43
CA HIS A 257 -2.74 6.17 -11.65
C HIS A 257 -3.57 4.88 -11.64
N THR A 258 -4.82 5.01 -12.10
CA THR A 258 -5.79 3.92 -12.06
C THR A 258 -6.27 3.63 -13.47
N ASN A 259 -5.74 2.54 -14.02
CA ASN A 259 -6.21 1.93 -15.24
C ASN A 259 -7.51 1.18 -14.94
N PHE A 260 -8.50 1.30 -15.83
CA PHE A 260 -9.82 0.71 -15.63
C PHE A 260 -10.41 0.19 -16.93
N SER A 261 -11.07 -0.97 -16.88
CA SER A 261 -11.89 -1.47 -17.99
C SER A 261 -13.07 -2.32 -17.50
N THR A 262 -14.17 -2.31 -18.23
CA THR A 262 -15.26 -3.31 -18.12
C THR A 262 -15.17 -4.33 -19.27
N LEU A 263 -15.95 -5.40 -19.20
CA LEU A 263 -16.05 -6.40 -20.28
C LEU A 263 -16.30 -5.73 -21.64
N VAL A 264 -17.31 -4.86 -21.72
CA VAL A 264 -17.68 -4.16 -22.97
C VAL A 264 -16.55 -3.28 -23.51
N MET A 265 -15.74 -2.67 -22.64
CA MET A 265 -14.59 -1.86 -23.08
C MET A 265 -13.49 -2.70 -23.75
N ARG A 266 -13.41 -3.99 -23.40
CA ARG A 266 -12.38 -4.92 -23.91
C ARG A 266 -12.82 -5.64 -25.20
N GLU A 267 -14.11 -5.59 -25.54
CA GLU A 267 -14.67 -6.19 -26.75
C GLU A 267 -14.48 -5.31 -28.01
N PRO A 268 -14.66 -5.86 -29.23
CA PRO A 268 -14.62 -5.07 -30.46
C PRO A 268 -15.54 -3.84 -30.41
N ASN A 269 -15.01 -2.68 -30.83
CA ASN A 269 -15.65 -1.36 -30.72
C ASN A 269 -15.83 -0.84 -29.27
N GLY A 270 -15.19 -1.44 -28.27
CA GLY A 270 -15.22 -1.03 -26.87
C GLY A 270 -14.76 0.41 -26.61
N ILE A 271 -14.04 1.03 -27.54
CA ILE A 271 -13.65 2.45 -27.50
C ILE A 271 -14.85 3.39 -27.31
N ASN A 272 -16.02 3.03 -27.84
CA ASN A 272 -17.25 3.82 -27.64
C ASN A 272 -17.71 3.80 -26.17
N ALA A 273 -17.56 2.66 -25.49
CA ALA A 273 -17.84 2.54 -24.06
C ALA A 273 -16.82 3.34 -23.23
N ILE A 274 -15.54 3.35 -23.64
CA ILE A 274 -14.49 4.16 -23.02
C ILE A 274 -14.84 5.66 -23.11
N HIS A 275 -15.16 6.17 -24.30
CA HIS A 275 -15.56 7.58 -24.47
C HIS A 275 -16.79 7.94 -23.62
N THR A 276 -17.77 7.04 -23.56
CA THR A 276 -18.96 7.20 -22.71
C THR A 276 -18.58 7.31 -21.22
N ALA A 277 -17.65 6.47 -20.74
CA ALA A 277 -17.17 6.52 -19.37
C ALA A 277 -16.40 7.83 -19.08
N ILE A 278 -15.56 8.29 -20.01
CA ILE A 278 -14.82 9.56 -19.89
C ILE A 278 -15.77 10.75 -19.73
N GLU A 279 -16.84 10.84 -20.54
CA GLU A 279 -17.83 11.92 -20.39
C GLU A 279 -18.56 11.86 -19.05
N ARG A 280 -18.84 10.67 -18.51
CA ARG A 280 -19.41 10.51 -17.17
C ARG A 280 -18.43 10.95 -16.07
N LEU A 281 -17.14 10.62 -16.21
CA LEU A 281 -16.09 11.05 -15.28
C LEU A 281 -15.93 12.57 -15.28
N LYS A 282 -15.92 13.19 -16.47
CA LYS A 282 -15.86 14.64 -16.65
C LYS A 282 -16.99 15.35 -15.91
N ALA A 283 -18.23 14.84 -16.01
CA ALA A 283 -19.39 15.39 -15.32
C ALA A 283 -19.31 15.29 -13.77
N ARG A 284 -18.43 14.43 -13.24
CA ARG A 284 -18.24 14.18 -11.80
C ARG A 284 -16.87 14.59 -11.28
N HIS A 285 -16.06 15.27 -12.10
CA HIS A 285 -14.66 15.59 -11.82
C HIS A 285 -14.45 16.20 -10.42
N HIS A 286 -15.16 17.26 -10.07
CA HIS A 286 -15.02 17.92 -8.75
C HIS A 286 -15.39 17.01 -7.58
N THR A 287 -16.33 16.09 -7.76
CA THR A 287 -16.69 15.12 -6.71
C THR A 287 -15.60 14.08 -6.53
N HIS A 288 -14.98 13.64 -7.62
CA HIS A 288 -13.88 12.66 -7.59
C HIS A 288 -12.61 13.25 -6.97
N ILE A 289 -12.24 14.49 -7.33
CA ILE A 289 -11.06 15.15 -6.76
C ILE A 289 -11.10 15.24 -5.23
N LYS A 290 -12.29 15.45 -4.64
CA LYS A 290 -12.47 15.49 -3.17
C LYS A 290 -12.10 14.19 -2.46
N ILE A 291 -12.09 13.06 -3.17
CA ILE A 291 -11.81 11.74 -2.60
C ILE A 291 -10.55 11.10 -3.20
N TYR A 292 -9.83 11.78 -4.10
CA TYR A 292 -8.59 11.29 -4.74
C TYR A 292 -7.32 11.58 -3.94
N GLY A 293 -7.46 11.67 -2.61
CA GLY A 293 -6.37 11.95 -1.68
C GLY A 293 -6.30 13.41 -1.26
N LYS A 294 -5.87 13.62 -0.01
CA LYS A 294 -5.65 14.92 0.59
C LYS A 294 -4.40 15.59 -0.01
N ASP A 295 -4.36 16.92 -0.02
CA ASP A 295 -3.25 17.75 -0.48
C ASP A 295 -2.89 17.60 -1.98
N ASN A 296 -3.81 17.02 -2.76
CA ASN A 296 -3.61 16.74 -4.18
C ASN A 296 -3.50 18.03 -5.02
N GLU A 297 -4.04 19.15 -4.54
CA GLU A 297 -3.88 20.47 -5.14
C GLU A 297 -2.42 20.95 -5.17
N ARG A 298 -1.54 20.37 -4.33
CA ARG A 298 -0.09 20.63 -4.35
C ARG A 298 0.63 19.88 -5.47
N ARG A 299 -0.01 18.83 -6.00
CA ARG A 299 0.50 17.98 -7.09
C ARG A 299 -0.11 18.37 -8.43
N LEU A 300 -1.44 18.41 -8.49
CA LEU A 300 -2.26 18.68 -9.69
C LEU A 300 -2.24 20.17 -10.04
N THR A 301 -1.18 20.60 -10.72
CA THR A 301 -0.88 22.02 -10.97
C THR A 301 -0.79 22.39 -12.44
N GLY A 302 -1.05 21.44 -13.34
CA GLY A 302 -0.83 21.63 -14.79
C GLY A 302 0.64 21.49 -15.20
N ARG A 303 1.55 21.28 -14.24
CA ARG A 303 3.00 21.06 -14.43
C ARG A 303 3.37 19.64 -14.02
N HIS A 304 4.57 19.20 -14.37
CA HIS A 304 5.10 17.89 -13.99
C HIS A 304 4.15 16.75 -14.34
N GLU A 305 3.68 16.74 -15.60
CA GLU A 305 2.82 15.68 -16.16
C GLU A 305 1.45 15.52 -15.48
N THR A 306 0.98 16.57 -14.78
CA THR A 306 -0.36 16.61 -14.18
C THR A 306 -1.30 17.60 -14.86
N ALA A 307 -2.61 17.34 -14.79
CA ALA A 307 -3.66 18.29 -15.12
C ALA A 307 -4.13 19.06 -13.87
N SER A 308 -4.82 20.19 -14.04
CA SER A 308 -5.44 21.01 -12.97
C SER A 308 -6.87 21.39 -13.31
#